data_AF-A0A925WIB7-F1
#
_entry.id   AF-A0A925WIB7-F1
#
_cell.length_a   1.000
_cell.length_b   1.000
_cell.length_c   1.000
_cell.angle_alpha   90.00
_cell.angle_beta   90.00
_cell.angle_gamma   90.00
#
_symmetry.space_group_name_H-M   'P 1'
#
loop_
_entity.id
_entity.type
_entity.pdbx_description
1 polymer ?
#
loop_
_entity_poly.entity_id
_entity_poly.type
_entity_poly.pdbx_seq_one_letter_code
_entity_poly.pdbx_strand_id
1 'polypeptide(L)'
;IDPTAGVYQAYDSSGHNLNAVYGSAVLLNSPGPQAPAIPGFESTNIAASLTTSLANGQIVAPALNLNTNTVTFTAWIYPTSGQTASAGLVVNRDGGDAAGFGFGGTNDANGQRELGYVWNTNSPSTYNFHTGLFPPINQWSFVALTVTPSNATIYLYYADGLTTNLLKAVNTISHGPSAFSGGTTWIGGDPNNLNRIFNGTIDEVAVFGSALGESQLQSLFLTAIGAGGVRPTIVSDPVVIPPTTYVGQAVRLVASVSGAPVPAYQWQYRPGGPGIGSFVNLPNGGRVSGANSSTLIITNTLAADATDYRLVVTNVAGSATSASATVNLTPVPNNGIWTVNFAIVSANNGAPTTPYSGRGILGMGTYWNALKGGQFVNTTSLLDDGSVSTGIQVAATGGPGSWFSGFPMNNALLDPYVNYASGFAFTNVPNGVYNLAVYGINGTARNSDNTTLGTQFTVNGVSQDLINKQDVYFVSGDNSAVFSNVVVTNGSFLIALTPLGDTTETVFNGAQLQAVSLDAVSLTTQRNGSELTIAWSNYGTLQTATNIAGPWLPLTNAVSPFVISTTNAMQFFRVKIQ
;
A
#
# COMPACT_ATOMS: atom_id res chain seq x y z
N ILE A 1 -30.73 -7.80 -43.94
CA ILE A 1 -31.72 -8.85 -44.28
C ILE A 1 -32.93 -8.58 -43.42
N ASP A 2 -34.10 -8.44 -44.04
CA ASP A 2 -35.32 -7.93 -43.41
C ASP A 2 -36.03 -9.04 -42.60
N PRO A 3 -36.15 -8.91 -41.27
CA PRO A 3 -36.85 -9.86 -40.41
C PRO A 3 -38.37 -9.74 -40.47
N THR A 4 -38.97 -8.92 -41.34
CA THR A 4 -40.44 -8.82 -41.51
C THR A 4 -41.13 -10.12 -41.95
N ALA A 5 -40.38 -11.17 -42.31
CA ALA A 5 -40.90 -12.52 -42.51
C ALA A 5 -40.96 -13.38 -41.22
N GLY A 6 -40.50 -12.86 -40.08
CA GLY A 6 -40.57 -13.51 -38.77
C GLY A 6 -41.99 -13.50 -38.20
N VAL A 7 -42.45 -14.63 -37.68
CA VAL A 7 -43.83 -14.80 -37.17
C VAL A 7 -43.92 -14.57 -35.66
N TYR A 8 -42.80 -14.65 -34.95
CA TYR A 8 -42.77 -14.65 -33.48
C TYR A 8 -41.96 -13.49 -32.92
N GLN A 9 -42.44 -12.98 -31.78
CA GLN A 9 -41.85 -11.86 -31.06
C GLN A 9 -41.07 -12.37 -29.84
N ALA A 10 -39.85 -11.86 -29.64
CA ALA A 10 -39.11 -12.00 -28.39
C ALA A 10 -39.38 -10.75 -27.55
N TYR A 11 -40.01 -10.92 -26.39
CA TYR A 11 -40.45 -9.80 -25.57
C TYR A 11 -39.30 -9.21 -24.76
N ASP A 12 -39.24 -7.88 -24.73
CA ASP A 12 -38.35 -7.12 -23.87
C ASP A 12 -39.00 -6.93 -22.49
N SER A 13 -38.34 -7.45 -21.46
CA SER A 13 -38.78 -7.30 -20.07
C SER A 13 -38.17 -6.09 -19.35
N SER A 14 -37.32 -5.30 -20.02
CA SER A 14 -36.63 -4.15 -19.41
C SER A 14 -37.54 -2.93 -19.22
N GLY A 15 -38.71 -2.91 -19.85
CA GLY A 15 -39.62 -1.76 -19.85
C GLY A 15 -39.27 -0.66 -20.88
N HIS A 16 -38.29 -0.90 -21.76
CA HIS A 16 -37.87 0.06 -22.79
C HIS A 16 -38.56 -0.16 -24.15
N ASN A 17 -39.48 -1.13 -24.23
CA ASN A 17 -40.23 -1.49 -25.44
C ASN A 17 -39.32 -1.92 -26.60
N LEU A 18 -38.21 -2.60 -26.30
CA LEU A 18 -37.23 -3.06 -27.29
C LEU A 18 -37.52 -4.49 -27.77
N ASN A 19 -38.80 -4.82 -27.93
CA ASN A 19 -39.23 -6.14 -28.40
C ASN A 19 -38.52 -6.52 -29.70
N ALA A 20 -37.95 -7.72 -29.73
CA ALA A 20 -37.23 -8.24 -30.90
C ALA A 20 -38.11 -9.20 -31.70
N VAL A 21 -37.68 -9.51 -32.92
CA VAL A 21 -38.38 -10.42 -33.82
C VAL A 21 -37.48 -11.62 -34.11
N TYR A 22 -38.03 -12.83 -33.95
CA TYR A 22 -37.36 -14.05 -34.35
C TYR A 22 -37.32 -14.16 -35.87
N GLY A 23 -36.13 -14.34 -36.45
CA GLY A 23 -36.01 -14.66 -37.86
C GLY A 23 -36.63 -16.03 -38.19
N SER A 24 -37.11 -16.18 -39.43
CA SER A 24 -37.85 -17.37 -39.87
C SER A 24 -37.05 -18.69 -39.82
N ALA A 25 -35.71 -18.62 -39.75
CA ALA A 25 -34.85 -19.79 -39.64
C ALA A 25 -34.41 -20.09 -38.19
N VAL A 26 -34.85 -19.29 -37.22
CA VAL A 26 -34.61 -19.58 -35.80
C VAL A 26 -35.56 -20.67 -35.35
N LEU A 27 -35.02 -21.76 -34.81
CA LEU A 27 -35.82 -22.82 -34.21
C LEU A 27 -36.21 -22.42 -32.78
N LEU A 28 -37.51 -22.37 -32.53
CA LEU A 28 -38.10 -22.05 -31.23
C LEU A 28 -38.36 -23.32 -30.41
N ASN A 29 -38.57 -23.14 -29.11
CA ASN A 29 -38.92 -24.21 -28.16
C ASN A 29 -37.84 -25.29 -28.00
N SER A 30 -36.59 -24.97 -28.34
CA SER A 30 -35.47 -25.84 -27.98
C SER A 30 -35.31 -25.84 -26.45
N PRO A 31 -34.92 -26.96 -25.82
CA PRO A 31 -34.65 -26.97 -24.39
C PRO A 31 -33.58 -25.94 -24.02
N GLY A 32 -33.95 -25.01 -23.13
CA GLY A 32 -33.04 -24.06 -22.50
C GLY A 32 -32.21 -24.68 -21.38
N PRO A 33 -31.49 -23.88 -20.58
CA PRO A 33 -31.07 -24.29 -19.25
C PRO A 33 -32.33 -24.60 -18.41
N GLN A 34 -32.42 -25.79 -17.83
CA GLN A 34 -33.62 -26.28 -17.15
C GLN A 34 -33.27 -27.06 -15.87
N ALA A 35 -34.16 -27.03 -14.88
CA ALA A 35 -34.11 -27.95 -13.75
C ALA A 35 -34.36 -29.42 -14.21
N PRO A 36 -33.73 -30.43 -13.57
CA PRO A 36 -32.90 -30.35 -12.37
C PRO A 36 -31.41 -30.07 -12.65
N ALA A 37 -30.96 -30.05 -13.91
CA ALA A 37 -29.55 -29.87 -14.24
C ALA A 37 -29.06 -28.45 -13.89
N ILE A 38 -29.90 -27.44 -14.07
CA ILE A 38 -29.65 -26.05 -13.69
C ILE A 38 -30.85 -25.58 -12.84
N PRO A 39 -30.84 -25.84 -11.51
CA PRO A 39 -32.01 -25.73 -10.63
C PRO A 39 -32.67 -24.36 -10.53
N GLY A 40 -31.95 -23.28 -10.83
CA GLY A 40 -32.48 -21.91 -10.79
C GLY A 40 -33.37 -21.55 -11.99
N PHE A 41 -33.47 -22.43 -12.99
CA PHE A 41 -34.39 -22.28 -14.12
C PHE A 41 -35.64 -23.15 -13.96
N GLU A 42 -36.73 -22.69 -14.59
CA GLU A 42 -37.97 -23.44 -14.77
C GLU A 42 -37.69 -24.80 -15.45
N SER A 43 -38.39 -25.87 -15.05
CA SER A 43 -38.22 -27.20 -15.68
C SER A 43 -38.69 -27.25 -17.14
N THR A 44 -39.44 -26.24 -17.60
CA THR A 44 -39.95 -26.10 -18.96
C THR A 44 -39.30 -24.93 -19.70
N ASN A 45 -38.20 -24.39 -19.20
CA ASN A 45 -37.54 -23.22 -19.81
C ASN A 45 -37.13 -23.49 -21.27
N ILE A 46 -37.46 -22.59 -22.19
CA ILE A 46 -37.22 -22.76 -23.63
C ILE A 46 -36.29 -21.69 -24.16
N ALA A 47 -35.51 -22.05 -25.17
CA ALA A 47 -34.49 -21.20 -25.75
C ALA A 47 -34.54 -21.20 -27.29
N ALA A 48 -33.76 -20.30 -27.89
CA ALA A 48 -33.70 -20.14 -29.33
C ALA A 48 -32.47 -20.85 -29.92
N SER A 49 -32.68 -21.76 -30.86
CA SER A 49 -31.59 -22.42 -31.59
C SER A 49 -31.34 -21.75 -32.93
N LEU A 50 -30.07 -21.45 -33.17
CA LEU A 50 -29.57 -20.74 -34.34
C LEU A 50 -28.58 -21.62 -35.08
N THR A 51 -28.54 -21.45 -36.41
CA THR A 51 -27.66 -22.23 -37.28
C THR A 51 -26.89 -21.29 -38.18
N THR A 52 -25.57 -21.47 -38.20
CA THR A 52 -24.68 -20.63 -38.99
C THR A 52 -25.04 -20.63 -40.48
N SER A 53 -24.79 -19.50 -41.16
CA SER A 53 -25.02 -19.33 -42.60
C SER A 53 -26.49 -19.42 -43.08
N LEU A 54 -27.47 -19.59 -42.20
CA LEU A 54 -28.89 -19.55 -42.59
C LEU A 54 -29.40 -18.10 -42.70
N ALA A 55 -30.05 -17.77 -43.81
CA ALA A 55 -30.75 -16.50 -43.93
C ALA A 55 -31.87 -16.42 -42.87
N ASN A 56 -31.99 -15.28 -42.19
CA ASN A 56 -32.93 -15.08 -41.08
C ASN A 56 -32.71 -16.05 -39.90
N GLY A 57 -31.49 -16.54 -39.70
CA GLY A 57 -31.11 -17.41 -38.58
C GLY A 57 -30.74 -16.64 -37.31
N GLN A 58 -31.25 -15.43 -37.12
CA GLN A 58 -30.94 -14.52 -36.01
C GLN A 58 -32.21 -13.92 -35.41
N ILE A 59 -32.11 -13.37 -34.21
CA ILE A 59 -33.14 -12.56 -33.57
C ILE A 59 -32.77 -11.09 -33.75
N VAL A 60 -33.73 -10.24 -34.07
CA VAL A 60 -33.47 -8.83 -34.42
C VAL A 60 -34.23 -7.90 -33.49
N ALA A 61 -33.50 -7.19 -32.63
CA ALA A 61 -34.02 -6.11 -31.81
C ALA A 61 -33.89 -4.75 -32.52
N PRO A 62 -34.72 -3.76 -32.17
CA PRO A 62 -34.48 -2.38 -32.54
C PRO A 62 -33.09 -1.87 -32.11
N ALA A 63 -32.71 -0.70 -32.62
CA ALA A 63 -31.54 0.02 -32.11
C ALA A 63 -31.70 0.27 -30.61
N LEU A 64 -30.68 -0.10 -29.81
CA LEU A 64 -30.74 0.05 -28.35
C LEU A 64 -30.55 1.50 -27.89
N ASN A 65 -29.95 2.36 -28.72
CA ASN A 65 -29.76 3.80 -28.46
C ASN A 65 -29.07 4.11 -27.11
N LEU A 66 -28.07 3.31 -26.72
CA LEU A 66 -27.46 3.37 -25.39
C LEU A 66 -26.53 4.58 -25.20
N ASN A 67 -25.81 5.00 -26.24
CA ASN A 67 -24.78 6.05 -26.19
C ASN A 67 -23.87 5.98 -24.94
N THR A 68 -23.22 4.83 -24.74
CA THR A 68 -22.50 4.52 -23.51
C THR A 68 -21.19 3.79 -23.77
N ASN A 69 -20.25 3.93 -22.83
CA ASN A 69 -19.06 3.09 -22.66
C ASN A 69 -19.03 2.42 -21.27
N THR A 70 -20.19 2.36 -20.63
CA THR A 70 -20.41 1.70 -19.34
C THR A 70 -21.66 0.83 -19.47
N VAL A 71 -21.48 -0.45 -19.78
CA VAL A 71 -22.56 -1.38 -20.15
C VAL A 71 -22.13 -2.82 -19.88
N THR A 72 -23.09 -3.69 -19.59
CA THR A 72 -22.87 -5.15 -19.51
C THR A 72 -23.86 -5.89 -20.41
N PHE A 73 -23.34 -6.82 -21.23
CA PHE A 73 -24.12 -7.80 -21.98
C PHE A 73 -23.99 -9.16 -21.33
N THR A 74 -25.09 -9.90 -21.18
CA THR A 74 -25.08 -11.27 -20.66
C THR A 74 -25.91 -12.20 -21.54
N ALA A 75 -25.57 -13.48 -21.57
CA ALA A 75 -26.39 -14.52 -22.18
C ALA A 75 -26.05 -15.89 -21.57
N TRP A 76 -27.00 -16.81 -21.60
CA TRP A 76 -26.72 -18.24 -21.54
C TRP A 76 -26.55 -18.76 -22.97
N ILE A 77 -25.47 -19.50 -23.22
CA ILE A 77 -25.16 -20.07 -24.54
C ILE A 77 -24.89 -21.56 -24.45
N TYR A 78 -25.26 -22.28 -25.49
CA TYR A 78 -24.98 -23.70 -25.70
C TYR A 78 -24.44 -23.88 -27.14
N PRO A 79 -23.13 -23.75 -27.36
CA PRO A 79 -22.54 -24.00 -28.67
C PRO A 79 -22.71 -25.48 -29.03
N THR A 80 -23.24 -25.80 -30.22
CA THR A 80 -23.41 -27.20 -30.67
C THR A 80 -22.25 -27.68 -31.56
N SER A 81 -21.42 -26.75 -32.03
CA SER A 81 -20.18 -27.02 -32.76
C SER A 81 -19.17 -25.91 -32.53
N GLY A 82 -17.96 -26.07 -33.09
CA GLY A 82 -17.00 -24.97 -33.21
C GLY A 82 -17.62 -23.78 -33.96
N GLN A 83 -17.43 -22.58 -33.41
CA GLN A 83 -17.98 -21.35 -33.99
C GLN A 83 -17.10 -20.80 -35.12
N THR A 84 -17.69 -19.92 -35.94
CA THR A 84 -16.98 -19.15 -36.96
C THR A 84 -16.37 -17.87 -36.39
N ALA A 85 -15.38 -17.31 -37.07
CA ALA A 85 -14.74 -16.08 -36.63
C ALA A 85 -15.75 -14.94 -36.60
N SER A 86 -15.77 -14.18 -35.51
CA SER A 86 -16.71 -13.07 -35.33
C SER A 86 -18.19 -13.48 -35.31
N ALA A 87 -18.51 -14.74 -34.98
CA ALA A 87 -19.89 -15.13 -34.72
C ALA A 87 -20.47 -14.25 -33.59
N GLY A 88 -21.62 -13.63 -33.83
CA GLY A 88 -22.21 -12.66 -32.90
C GLY A 88 -23.11 -13.31 -31.85
N LEU A 89 -23.10 -12.77 -30.63
CA LEU A 89 -24.07 -13.08 -29.58
C LEU A 89 -25.03 -11.92 -29.39
N VAL A 90 -24.52 -10.69 -29.22
CA VAL A 90 -25.31 -9.45 -29.23
C VAL A 90 -24.49 -8.39 -29.94
N VAL A 91 -24.86 -8.02 -31.16
CA VAL A 91 -24.05 -7.13 -32.01
C VAL A 91 -24.91 -6.08 -32.69
N ASN A 92 -24.47 -4.83 -32.61
CA ASN A 92 -24.97 -3.73 -33.42
C ASN A 92 -23.87 -3.28 -34.40
N ARG A 93 -24.22 -3.09 -35.67
CA ARG A 93 -23.30 -2.65 -36.73
C ARG A 93 -24.05 -1.86 -37.80
N ASP A 94 -23.47 -0.75 -38.26
CA ASP A 94 -24.09 0.17 -39.23
C ASP A 94 -23.16 0.64 -40.38
N GLY A 95 -22.38 -0.27 -40.96
CA GLY A 95 -21.56 0.04 -42.14
C GLY A 95 -20.24 0.77 -41.85
N GLY A 96 -20.01 1.18 -40.60
CA GLY A 96 -18.71 1.70 -40.13
C GLY A 96 -18.53 1.57 -38.62
N ASP A 97 -19.58 1.78 -37.82
CA ASP A 97 -19.56 1.52 -36.38
C ASP A 97 -19.96 0.07 -36.10
N ALA A 98 -19.30 -0.52 -35.11
CA ALA A 98 -19.56 -1.89 -34.67
C ALA A 98 -19.26 -2.00 -33.19
N ALA A 99 -20.26 -2.45 -32.44
CA ALA A 99 -20.18 -2.69 -31.03
C ALA A 99 -20.97 -3.94 -30.67
N GLY A 100 -20.36 -4.84 -29.89
CA GLY A 100 -21.04 -6.05 -29.49
C GLY A 100 -20.15 -7.15 -28.96
N PHE A 101 -20.81 -8.20 -28.51
CA PHE A 101 -20.23 -9.38 -27.89
C PHE A 101 -20.42 -10.61 -28.78
N GLY A 102 -19.44 -11.50 -28.82
CA GLY A 102 -19.47 -12.68 -29.67
C GLY A 102 -18.24 -13.56 -29.52
N PHE A 103 -17.76 -14.09 -30.64
CA PHE A 103 -16.59 -14.96 -30.74
C PHE A 103 -15.41 -14.27 -31.45
N GLY A 104 -14.21 -14.58 -31.00
CA GLY A 104 -12.94 -14.04 -31.51
C GLY A 104 -12.32 -14.84 -32.65
N GLY A 105 -11.03 -14.57 -32.89
CA GLY A 105 -10.27 -15.09 -34.02
C GLY A 105 -9.55 -16.41 -33.79
N THR A 106 -9.28 -16.78 -32.53
CA THR A 106 -8.48 -17.98 -32.18
C THR A 106 -9.35 -19.17 -31.82
N ASN A 107 -8.87 -20.38 -32.14
CA ASN A 107 -9.52 -21.64 -31.81
C ASN A 107 -8.70 -22.43 -30.77
N ASP A 108 -9.37 -23.22 -29.95
CA ASP A 108 -8.75 -24.26 -29.14
C ASP A 108 -8.41 -25.51 -29.98
N ALA A 109 -7.86 -26.54 -29.32
CA ALA A 109 -7.53 -27.81 -29.95
C ALA A 109 -8.74 -28.57 -30.52
N ASN A 110 -9.95 -28.25 -30.06
CA ASN A 110 -11.20 -28.90 -30.49
C ASN A 110 -11.93 -28.09 -31.58
N GLY A 111 -11.31 -27.00 -32.06
CA GLY A 111 -11.89 -26.13 -33.09
C GLY A 111 -12.95 -25.16 -32.57
N GLN A 112 -13.12 -25.05 -31.25
CA GLN A 112 -13.99 -24.06 -30.64
C GLN A 112 -13.30 -22.70 -30.59
N ARG A 113 -14.04 -21.63 -30.88
CA ARG A 113 -13.49 -20.27 -30.82
C ARG A 113 -13.58 -19.67 -29.44
N GLU A 114 -12.60 -18.82 -29.15
CA GLU A 114 -12.63 -18.00 -27.96
C GLU A 114 -13.78 -16.99 -28.02
N LEU A 115 -14.25 -16.53 -26.86
CA LEU A 115 -15.11 -15.35 -26.78
C LEU A 115 -14.33 -14.10 -27.18
N GLY A 116 -15.03 -13.15 -27.77
CA GLY A 116 -14.46 -11.89 -28.25
C GLY A 116 -15.51 -10.79 -28.30
N TYR A 117 -15.08 -9.60 -28.67
CA TYR A 117 -15.97 -8.45 -28.80
C TYR A 117 -15.44 -7.48 -29.85
N VAL A 118 -16.32 -6.60 -30.31
CA VAL A 118 -15.96 -5.47 -31.16
C VAL A 118 -16.41 -4.19 -30.47
N TRP A 119 -15.57 -3.17 -30.48
CA TRP A 119 -15.88 -1.85 -29.93
C TRP A 119 -15.07 -0.76 -30.63
N ASN A 120 -15.28 0.50 -30.24
CA ASN A 120 -14.55 1.67 -30.74
C ASN A 120 -14.59 1.76 -32.27
N THR A 121 -15.78 1.65 -32.86
CA THR A 121 -15.95 1.78 -34.31
C THR A 121 -15.11 0.76 -35.07
N ASN A 122 -15.37 -0.51 -34.76
CA ASN A 122 -14.70 -1.65 -35.40
C ASN A 122 -13.17 -1.60 -35.27
N SER A 123 -12.66 -1.35 -34.05
CA SER A 123 -11.21 -1.22 -33.81
C SER A 123 -10.47 -2.57 -33.76
N PRO A 124 -9.32 -2.73 -34.44
CA PRO A 124 -8.48 -3.93 -34.34
C PRO A 124 -8.03 -4.27 -32.93
N SER A 125 -7.86 -3.27 -32.06
CA SER A 125 -7.49 -3.48 -30.65
C SER A 125 -8.60 -4.17 -29.83
N THR A 126 -9.80 -4.28 -30.38
CA THR A 126 -10.94 -4.97 -29.77
C THR A 126 -11.17 -6.33 -30.42
N TYR A 127 -11.34 -6.38 -31.76
CA TYR A 127 -11.66 -7.64 -32.45
C TYR A 127 -10.48 -8.61 -32.61
N ASN A 128 -9.22 -8.16 -32.44
CA ASN A 128 -8.04 -9.03 -32.34
C ASN A 128 -7.64 -9.32 -30.89
N PHE A 129 -8.45 -8.95 -29.90
CA PHE A 129 -8.17 -9.32 -28.51
C PHE A 129 -8.38 -10.82 -28.32
N HIS A 130 -7.31 -11.53 -27.96
CA HIS A 130 -7.33 -12.96 -27.70
C HIS A 130 -7.58 -13.21 -26.21
N THR A 131 -8.79 -13.65 -25.89
CA THR A 131 -9.21 -13.90 -24.50
C THR A 131 -8.71 -15.22 -23.97
N GLY A 132 -8.49 -16.22 -24.84
CA GLY A 132 -8.25 -17.61 -24.44
C GLY A 132 -9.44 -18.25 -23.73
N LEU A 133 -10.63 -17.65 -23.78
CA LEU A 133 -11.84 -18.14 -23.12
C LEU A 133 -12.69 -18.92 -24.11
N PHE A 134 -12.64 -20.26 -24.06
CA PHE A 134 -13.34 -21.14 -25.00
C PHE A 134 -14.57 -21.78 -24.35
N PRO A 135 -15.80 -21.35 -24.67
CA PRO A 135 -17.00 -21.94 -24.08
C PRO A 135 -17.13 -23.40 -24.52
N PRO A 136 -17.32 -24.37 -23.61
CA PRO A 136 -17.42 -25.77 -23.97
C PRO A 136 -18.56 -26.03 -24.97
N ILE A 137 -18.29 -26.88 -25.95
CA ILE A 137 -19.30 -27.35 -26.90
C ILE A 137 -20.21 -28.36 -26.19
N ASN A 138 -21.50 -28.32 -26.50
CA ASN A 138 -22.53 -29.18 -25.93
C ASN A 138 -22.71 -29.00 -24.41
N GLN A 139 -22.57 -27.76 -23.94
CA GLN A 139 -22.74 -27.43 -22.53
C GLN A 139 -23.21 -25.99 -22.37
N TRP A 140 -24.12 -25.77 -21.42
CA TRP A 140 -24.59 -24.43 -21.08
C TRP A 140 -23.48 -23.64 -20.36
N SER A 141 -23.23 -22.43 -20.86
CA SER A 141 -22.32 -21.46 -20.28
C SER A 141 -23.03 -20.12 -20.09
N PHE A 142 -22.84 -19.48 -18.95
CA PHE A 142 -23.16 -18.08 -18.76
C PHE A 142 -21.98 -17.24 -19.21
N VAL A 143 -22.23 -16.31 -20.12
CA VAL A 143 -21.21 -15.45 -20.70
C VAL A 143 -21.57 -13.99 -20.52
N ALA A 144 -20.57 -13.15 -20.29
CA ALA A 144 -20.79 -11.72 -20.14
C ALA A 144 -19.65 -10.89 -20.73
N LEU A 145 -19.99 -9.70 -21.24
CA LEU A 145 -19.06 -8.64 -21.59
C LEU A 145 -19.42 -7.41 -20.75
N THR A 146 -18.49 -6.93 -19.94
CA THR A 146 -18.62 -5.67 -19.19
C THR A 146 -17.64 -4.65 -19.74
N VAL A 147 -18.14 -3.50 -20.19
CA VAL A 147 -17.35 -2.39 -20.72
C VAL A 147 -17.36 -1.24 -19.73
N THR A 148 -16.20 -0.65 -19.50
CA THR A 148 -15.98 0.61 -18.78
C THR A 148 -15.12 1.53 -19.64
N PRO A 149 -14.99 2.83 -19.33
CA PRO A 149 -14.13 3.73 -20.11
C PRO A 149 -12.67 3.28 -20.21
N SER A 150 -12.17 2.49 -19.26
CA SER A 150 -10.75 2.11 -19.15
C SER A 150 -10.44 0.65 -19.51
N ASN A 151 -11.46 -0.22 -19.57
CA ASN A 151 -11.27 -1.63 -19.92
C ASN A 151 -12.58 -2.30 -20.32
N ALA A 152 -12.47 -3.42 -21.05
CA ALA A 152 -13.53 -4.39 -21.21
C ALA A 152 -13.12 -5.72 -20.56
N THR A 153 -14.04 -6.35 -19.84
CA THR A 153 -13.83 -7.68 -19.25
C THR A 153 -14.85 -8.66 -19.82
N ILE A 154 -14.36 -9.77 -20.38
CA ILE A 154 -15.19 -10.89 -20.84
C ILE A 154 -15.14 -11.98 -19.77
N TYR A 155 -16.30 -12.58 -19.48
CA TYR A 155 -16.48 -13.64 -18.50
C TYR A 155 -17.06 -14.88 -19.17
N LEU A 156 -16.56 -16.05 -18.76
CA LEU A 156 -17.04 -17.36 -19.17
C LEU A 156 -17.23 -18.25 -17.94
N TYR A 157 -18.50 -18.50 -17.58
CA TYR A 157 -18.88 -19.29 -16.42
C TYR A 157 -19.64 -20.54 -16.84
N TYR A 158 -19.24 -21.70 -16.34
CA TYR A 158 -19.92 -22.96 -16.59
C TYR A 158 -19.64 -23.98 -15.48
N ALA A 159 -20.54 -24.95 -15.31
CA ALA A 159 -20.39 -26.03 -14.34
C ALA A 159 -20.07 -27.34 -15.05
N ASP A 160 -18.94 -27.96 -14.71
CA ASP A 160 -18.56 -29.30 -15.18
C ASP A 160 -18.71 -30.30 -14.02
N GLY A 161 -19.85 -31.02 -14.02
CA GLY A 161 -20.30 -31.80 -12.87
C GLY A 161 -20.49 -30.90 -11.65
N LEU A 162 -19.73 -31.15 -10.57
CA LEU A 162 -19.75 -30.36 -9.34
C LEU A 162 -18.74 -29.19 -9.35
N THR A 163 -17.91 -29.09 -10.39
CA THR A 163 -16.87 -28.06 -10.49
C THR A 163 -17.44 -26.82 -11.16
N THR A 164 -17.33 -25.67 -10.48
CA THR A 164 -17.69 -24.37 -11.05
C THR A 164 -16.46 -23.69 -11.65
N ASN A 165 -16.51 -23.38 -12.94
CA ASN A 165 -15.45 -22.67 -13.65
C ASN A 165 -15.85 -21.21 -13.81
N LEU A 166 -15.06 -20.28 -13.23
CA LEU A 166 -15.32 -18.84 -13.28
C LEU A 166 -14.14 -18.12 -13.94
N LEU A 167 -14.16 -18.05 -15.27
CA LEU A 167 -13.03 -17.53 -16.05
C LEU A 167 -13.29 -16.09 -16.52
N LYS A 168 -12.23 -15.30 -16.68
CA LYS A 168 -12.31 -13.95 -17.24
C LYS A 168 -11.05 -13.54 -18.00
N ALA A 169 -11.20 -12.57 -18.91
CA ALA A 169 -10.11 -11.91 -19.61
C ALA A 169 -10.36 -10.40 -19.67
N VAL A 170 -9.34 -9.59 -19.40
CA VAL A 170 -9.44 -8.12 -19.33
C VAL A 170 -8.64 -7.50 -20.46
N ASN A 171 -9.28 -6.66 -21.28
CA ASN A 171 -8.64 -5.83 -22.28
C ASN A 171 -8.52 -4.39 -21.76
N THR A 172 -7.33 -4.02 -21.30
CA THR A 172 -7.05 -2.72 -20.65
C THR A 172 -6.72 -1.64 -21.68
N ILE A 173 -7.73 -1.26 -22.47
CA ILE A 173 -7.67 -0.12 -23.41
C ILE A 173 -8.82 0.85 -23.16
N SER A 174 -8.69 2.08 -23.67
CA SER A 174 -9.77 3.06 -23.63
C SER A 174 -10.96 2.61 -24.47
N HIS A 175 -12.18 2.72 -23.93
CA HIS A 175 -13.43 2.47 -24.64
C HIS A 175 -14.23 3.77 -24.74
N GLY A 176 -14.40 4.27 -25.97
CA GLY A 176 -15.26 5.40 -26.27
C GLY A 176 -16.74 5.00 -26.21
N PRO A 177 -17.65 5.97 -26.01
CA PRO A 177 -19.09 5.72 -26.08
C PRO A 177 -19.47 5.13 -27.44
N SER A 178 -20.30 4.08 -27.42
CA SER A 178 -20.94 3.56 -28.63
C SER A 178 -22.44 3.88 -28.58
N ALA A 179 -22.97 4.36 -29.71
CA ALA A 179 -24.32 4.88 -29.79
C ALA A 179 -25.39 3.78 -29.79
N PHE A 180 -25.09 2.61 -30.37
CA PHE A 180 -26.09 1.57 -30.66
C PHE A 180 -27.33 2.12 -31.41
N SER A 181 -27.15 3.17 -32.21
CA SER A 181 -28.21 3.94 -32.85
C SER A 181 -28.39 3.63 -34.34
N GLY A 182 -27.42 2.96 -34.96
CA GLY A 182 -27.46 2.58 -36.36
C GLY A 182 -28.09 1.20 -36.58
N GLY A 183 -29.01 1.07 -37.54
CA GLY A 183 -29.59 -0.21 -37.94
C GLY A 183 -30.37 -0.93 -36.84
N THR A 184 -30.17 -2.25 -36.74
CA THR A 184 -30.82 -3.15 -35.77
C THR A 184 -29.76 -3.86 -34.93
N THR A 185 -30.12 -4.28 -33.71
CA THR A 185 -29.23 -5.11 -32.88
C THR A 185 -29.56 -6.57 -33.10
N TRP A 186 -28.58 -7.37 -33.51
CA TRP A 186 -28.75 -8.81 -33.72
C TRP A 186 -28.40 -9.55 -32.45
N ILE A 187 -29.27 -10.47 -32.07
CA ILE A 187 -29.04 -11.48 -31.04
C ILE A 187 -28.80 -12.81 -31.78
N GLY A 188 -27.66 -13.44 -31.48
CA GLY A 188 -27.21 -14.67 -32.14
C GLY A 188 -26.62 -14.46 -33.55
N GLY A 189 -26.15 -13.26 -33.91
CA GLY A 189 -25.37 -13.04 -35.13
C GLY A 189 -24.72 -11.66 -35.26
N ASP A 190 -23.88 -11.47 -36.26
CA ASP A 190 -23.33 -10.16 -36.69
C ASP A 190 -23.99 -9.76 -38.04
N PRO A 191 -24.63 -8.57 -38.14
CA PRO A 191 -25.27 -8.09 -39.36
C PRO A 191 -24.39 -8.04 -40.62
N ASN A 192 -23.07 -8.10 -40.46
CA ASN A 192 -22.12 -8.02 -41.58
C ASN A 192 -22.15 -9.23 -42.52
N ASN A 193 -22.38 -10.44 -42.00
CA ASN A 193 -22.21 -11.67 -42.77
C ASN A 193 -23.01 -12.82 -42.14
N LEU A 194 -23.80 -13.54 -42.95
CA LEU A 194 -24.58 -14.70 -42.51
C LEU A 194 -23.72 -15.83 -41.91
N ASN A 195 -22.46 -15.95 -42.32
CA ASN A 195 -21.51 -16.91 -41.74
C ASN A 195 -21.12 -16.55 -40.30
N ARG A 196 -21.53 -15.38 -39.78
CA ARG A 196 -21.32 -14.93 -38.40
C ARG A 196 -22.55 -15.10 -37.53
N ILE A 197 -23.50 -15.92 -37.95
CA ILE A 197 -24.58 -16.40 -37.09
C ILE A 197 -24.02 -17.46 -36.14
N PHE A 198 -24.36 -17.33 -34.87
CA PHE A 198 -24.02 -18.29 -33.83
C PHE A 198 -24.62 -19.67 -34.15
N ASN A 199 -23.83 -20.74 -33.99
CA ASN A 199 -24.29 -22.11 -34.18
C ASN A 199 -24.50 -22.78 -32.82
N GLY A 200 -25.74 -22.76 -32.34
CA GLY A 200 -26.06 -23.25 -31.00
C GLY A 200 -27.39 -22.71 -30.49
N THR A 201 -27.61 -22.86 -29.18
CA THR A 201 -28.81 -22.36 -28.51
C THR A 201 -28.45 -21.18 -27.59
N ILE A 202 -29.27 -20.13 -27.58
CA ILE A 202 -29.09 -18.94 -26.74
C ILE A 202 -30.34 -18.70 -25.90
N ASP A 203 -30.13 -18.26 -24.66
CA ASP A 203 -31.19 -17.93 -23.72
C ASP A 203 -30.80 -16.77 -22.79
N GLU A 204 -31.78 -16.16 -22.12
CA GLU A 204 -31.60 -15.12 -21.08
C GLU A 204 -30.62 -14.01 -21.46
N VAL A 205 -30.79 -13.48 -22.67
CA VAL A 205 -29.99 -12.35 -23.16
C VAL A 205 -30.44 -11.09 -22.43
N ALA A 206 -29.51 -10.42 -21.74
CA ALA A 206 -29.78 -9.16 -21.05
C ALA A 206 -28.70 -8.12 -21.34
N VAL A 207 -29.12 -6.86 -21.34
CA VAL A 207 -28.24 -5.69 -21.49
C VAL A 207 -28.50 -4.74 -20.33
N PHE A 208 -27.47 -4.48 -19.54
CA PHE A 208 -27.52 -3.56 -18.41
C PHE A 208 -26.83 -2.25 -18.80
N GLY A 209 -27.51 -1.12 -18.62
CA GLY A 209 -26.95 0.22 -18.81
C GLY A 209 -25.87 0.64 -17.79
N SER A 210 -25.25 -0.34 -17.12
CA SER A 210 -24.21 -0.19 -16.11
C SER A 210 -23.18 -1.30 -16.25
N ALA A 211 -21.94 -1.03 -15.87
CA ALA A 211 -20.89 -2.04 -15.81
C ALA A 211 -21.03 -2.88 -14.51
N LEU A 212 -21.56 -4.09 -14.62
CA LEU A 212 -21.69 -5.01 -13.49
C LEU A 212 -20.33 -5.51 -13.02
N GLY A 213 -20.13 -5.54 -11.71
CA GLY A 213 -18.94 -6.12 -11.09
C GLY A 213 -18.93 -7.66 -11.17
N GLU A 214 -17.74 -8.24 -11.08
CA GLU A 214 -17.55 -9.70 -11.13
C GLU A 214 -18.40 -10.45 -10.09
N SER A 215 -18.54 -9.94 -8.87
CA SER A 215 -19.35 -10.58 -7.83
C SER A 215 -20.85 -10.60 -8.17
N GLN A 216 -21.35 -9.58 -8.88
CA GLN A 216 -22.74 -9.54 -9.34
C GLN A 216 -22.97 -10.60 -10.42
N LEU A 217 -22.06 -10.70 -11.39
CA LEU A 217 -22.11 -11.70 -12.46
C LEU A 217 -21.98 -13.13 -11.92
N GLN A 218 -21.06 -13.36 -10.98
CA GLN A 218 -20.94 -14.65 -10.30
C GLN A 218 -22.23 -14.98 -9.54
N SER A 219 -22.85 -14.01 -8.88
CA SER A 219 -24.12 -14.25 -8.16
C SER A 219 -25.26 -14.65 -9.11
N LEU A 220 -25.35 -14.04 -10.30
CA LEU A 220 -26.33 -14.43 -11.33
C LEU A 220 -26.12 -15.90 -11.74
N PHE A 221 -24.88 -16.26 -12.08
CA PHE A 221 -24.55 -17.64 -12.48
C PHE A 221 -24.78 -18.66 -11.36
N LEU A 222 -24.33 -18.37 -10.13
CA LEU A 222 -24.46 -19.28 -9.00
C LEU A 222 -25.92 -19.50 -8.60
N THR A 223 -26.75 -18.44 -8.67
CA THR A 223 -28.20 -18.55 -8.46
C THR A 223 -28.82 -19.49 -9.48
N ALA A 224 -28.45 -19.36 -10.75
CA ALA A 224 -28.94 -20.23 -11.81
C ALA A 224 -28.56 -21.70 -11.58
N ILE A 225 -27.32 -22.00 -11.22
CA ILE A 225 -26.89 -23.40 -10.99
C ILE A 225 -27.28 -23.93 -9.59
N GLY A 226 -28.02 -23.17 -8.78
CA GLY A 226 -28.43 -23.56 -7.43
C GLY A 226 -27.27 -23.65 -6.43
N ALA A 227 -26.14 -23.00 -6.71
CA ALA A 227 -24.97 -22.97 -5.84
C ALA A 227 -25.11 -21.85 -4.80
N GLY A 228 -24.89 -22.16 -3.52
CA GLY A 228 -25.02 -21.19 -2.42
C GLY A 228 -23.93 -20.12 -2.36
N GLY A 229 -22.84 -20.26 -3.13
CA GLY A 229 -21.74 -19.30 -3.20
C GLY A 229 -20.39 -19.92 -3.61
N VAL A 230 -19.39 -19.06 -3.79
CA VAL A 230 -17.98 -19.39 -3.99
C VAL A 230 -17.23 -19.00 -2.73
N ARG A 231 -16.48 -19.96 -2.16
CA ARG A 231 -15.66 -19.73 -0.97
C ARG A 231 -14.69 -18.57 -1.19
N PRO A 232 -14.46 -17.70 -0.18
CA PRO A 232 -13.50 -16.62 -0.30
C PRO A 232 -12.10 -17.18 -0.58
N THR A 233 -11.31 -16.45 -1.36
CA THR A 233 -9.90 -16.78 -1.62
C THR A 233 -9.04 -15.53 -1.48
N ILE A 234 -7.88 -15.67 -0.84
CA ILE A 234 -6.86 -14.62 -0.79
C ILE A 234 -6.10 -14.66 -2.12
N VAL A 235 -6.30 -13.64 -2.95
CA VAL A 235 -5.65 -13.50 -4.27
C VAL A 235 -4.23 -12.96 -4.10
N SER A 236 -4.05 -12.03 -3.16
CA SER A 236 -2.73 -11.56 -2.73
C SER A 236 -2.74 -11.33 -1.23
N ASP A 237 -1.71 -11.83 -0.55
CA ASP A 237 -1.54 -11.62 0.88
C ASP A 237 -1.35 -10.13 1.22
N PRO A 238 -1.64 -9.74 2.48
CA PRO A 238 -1.39 -8.39 2.98
C PRO A 238 0.01 -7.87 2.69
N VAL A 239 0.10 -6.68 2.10
CA VAL A 239 1.35 -5.93 1.92
C VAL A 239 1.32 -4.67 2.77
N VAL A 240 2.40 -4.42 3.52
CA VAL A 240 2.59 -3.23 4.36
C VAL A 240 3.11 -2.07 3.50
N ILE A 241 2.45 -0.92 3.59
CA ILE A 241 2.77 0.28 2.81
C ILE A 241 2.80 1.52 3.74
N PRO A 242 3.92 2.26 3.82
CA PRO A 242 5.23 1.93 3.23
C PRO A 242 5.91 0.74 3.95
N PRO A 243 6.84 0.02 3.29
CA PRO A 243 7.50 -1.17 3.86
C PRO A 243 8.39 -0.86 5.07
N THR A 244 8.84 0.39 5.20
CA THR A 244 9.49 0.95 6.38
C THR A 244 8.67 2.13 6.87
N THR A 245 8.24 2.11 8.13
CA THR A 245 7.39 3.14 8.73
C THR A 245 7.94 3.56 10.09
N TYR A 246 7.83 4.84 10.43
CA TYR A 246 8.18 5.34 11.76
C TYR A 246 6.97 5.38 12.69
N VAL A 247 7.20 5.27 14.00
CA VAL A 247 6.17 5.55 15.01
C VAL A 247 5.60 6.96 14.79
N GLY A 248 4.29 7.11 14.89
CA GLY A 248 3.55 8.35 14.65
C GLY A 248 3.16 8.59 13.18
N GLN A 249 3.66 7.77 12.24
CA GLN A 249 3.22 7.82 10.85
C GLN A 249 2.01 6.93 10.60
N ALA A 250 1.44 7.01 9.40
CA ALA A 250 0.39 6.11 8.97
C ALA A 250 0.97 4.90 8.24
N VAL A 251 0.44 3.72 8.52
CA VAL A 251 0.70 2.50 7.76
C VAL A 251 -0.61 1.98 7.17
N ARG A 252 -0.51 1.38 5.98
CA ARG A 252 -1.62 0.70 5.31
C ARG A 252 -1.26 -0.76 5.08
N LEU A 253 -2.22 -1.65 5.28
CA LEU A 253 -2.12 -3.04 4.86
C LEU A 253 -3.19 -3.32 3.81
N VAL A 254 -2.77 -3.79 2.64
CA VAL A 254 -3.66 -4.03 1.50
C VAL A 254 -3.61 -5.50 1.11
N ALA A 255 -4.77 -6.13 0.99
CA ALA A 255 -4.91 -7.50 0.50
C ALA A 255 -5.95 -7.55 -0.62
N SER A 256 -5.79 -8.49 -1.56
CA SER A 256 -6.76 -8.73 -2.63
C SER A 256 -7.53 -10.01 -2.35
N VAL A 257 -8.85 -9.96 -2.45
CA VAL A 257 -9.74 -11.07 -2.10
C VAL A 257 -10.79 -11.27 -3.19
N SER A 258 -11.10 -12.52 -3.49
CA SER A 258 -12.24 -12.93 -4.32
C SER A 258 -13.23 -13.77 -3.51
N GLY A 259 -14.45 -13.90 -4.03
CA GLY A 259 -15.52 -14.70 -3.43
C GLY A 259 -16.91 -14.13 -3.77
N ALA A 260 -17.90 -15.02 -3.78
CA ALA A 260 -19.30 -14.66 -4.06
C ALA A 260 -20.23 -15.39 -3.07
N PRO A 261 -21.19 -14.72 -2.40
CA PRO A 261 -21.36 -13.28 -2.29
C PRO A 261 -20.09 -12.58 -1.79
N VAL A 262 -20.03 -11.25 -1.97
CA VAL A 262 -18.89 -10.43 -1.55
C VAL A 262 -18.51 -10.77 -0.10
N PRO A 263 -17.27 -11.21 0.17
CA PRO A 263 -16.89 -11.62 1.52
C PRO A 263 -16.94 -10.46 2.51
N ALA A 264 -17.33 -10.76 3.75
CA ALA A 264 -17.10 -9.88 4.89
C ALA A 264 -15.62 -9.95 5.29
N TYR A 265 -15.05 -8.81 5.67
CA TYR A 265 -13.63 -8.66 6.03
C TYR A 265 -13.48 -8.46 7.53
N GLN A 266 -12.47 -9.08 8.12
CA GLN A 266 -12.05 -8.85 9.50
C GLN A 266 -10.53 -8.92 9.60
N TRP A 267 -9.90 -7.77 9.81
CA TRP A 267 -8.49 -7.72 10.18
C TRP A 267 -8.30 -8.21 11.61
N GLN A 268 -7.22 -8.95 11.82
CA GLN A 268 -6.76 -9.44 13.11
C GLN A 268 -5.31 -9.03 13.34
N TYR A 269 -4.93 -8.85 14.60
CA TYR A 269 -3.56 -8.52 15.00
C TYR A 269 -3.11 -9.36 16.20
N ARG A 270 -1.80 -9.44 16.44
CA ARG A 270 -1.21 -10.08 17.63
C ARG A 270 -0.85 -9.03 18.70
N PRO A 271 -1.57 -8.95 19.83
CA PRO A 271 -1.31 -7.92 20.83
C PRO A 271 0.02 -8.10 21.59
N GLY A 272 0.64 -9.29 21.53
CA GLY A 272 1.94 -9.56 22.16
C GLY A 272 3.17 -9.17 21.33
N GLY A 273 2.95 -8.66 20.11
CA GLY A 273 4.01 -8.39 19.14
C GLY A 273 4.20 -9.49 18.09
N PRO A 274 5.20 -9.33 17.19
CA PRO A 274 5.45 -10.29 16.11
C PRO A 274 5.74 -11.68 16.67
N GLY A 275 5.06 -12.70 16.15
CA GLY A 275 5.22 -14.08 16.59
C GLY A 275 4.61 -14.43 17.95
N ILE A 276 4.17 -13.44 18.75
CA ILE A 276 3.80 -13.63 20.16
C ILE A 276 2.28 -13.54 20.34
N GLY A 277 1.71 -14.60 20.92
CA GLY A 277 0.28 -14.66 21.24
C GLY A 277 -0.62 -15.07 20.08
N SER A 278 -1.92 -15.07 20.34
CA SER A 278 -2.95 -15.42 19.36
C SER A 278 -3.49 -14.19 18.64
N PHE A 279 -3.94 -14.37 17.40
CA PHE A 279 -4.64 -13.34 16.66
C PHE A 279 -5.98 -13.01 17.31
N VAL A 280 -6.25 -11.72 17.48
CA VAL A 280 -7.55 -11.20 17.95
C VAL A 280 -8.10 -10.20 16.94
N ASN A 281 -9.42 -10.04 16.91
CA ASN A 281 -10.08 -9.10 16.00
C ASN A 281 -9.65 -7.67 16.30
N LEU A 282 -9.22 -6.95 15.26
CA LEU A 282 -8.90 -5.53 15.34
C LEU A 282 -10.19 -4.73 15.12
N PRO A 283 -10.65 -3.91 16.08
CA PRO A 283 -11.80 -3.05 15.88
C PRO A 283 -11.41 -1.76 15.13
N ASN A 284 -12.38 -1.16 14.43
CA ASN A 284 -12.26 0.23 14.00
C ASN A 284 -12.41 1.16 15.21
N GLY A 285 -11.66 2.27 15.21
CA GLY A 285 -11.76 3.29 16.25
C GLY A 285 -10.44 4.02 16.49
N GLY A 286 -10.53 5.27 16.96
CA GLY A 286 -9.38 6.12 17.23
C GLY A 286 -8.46 6.25 16.01
N ARG A 287 -7.31 5.59 16.09
CA ARG A 287 -6.24 5.61 15.08
C ARG A 287 -6.41 4.59 13.95
N VAL A 288 -7.29 3.61 14.14
CA VAL A 288 -7.47 2.44 13.26
C VAL A 288 -8.75 2.59 12.45
N SER A 289 -8.65 2.39 11.13
CA SER A 289 -9.79 2.39 10.20
C SER A 289 -9.63 1.34 9.12
N GLY A 290 -10.73 0.90 8.50
CA GLY A 290 -10.69 -0.11 7.44
C GLY A 290 -10.51 -1.55 7.93
N ALA A 291 -10.68 -1.82 9.23
CA ALA A 291 -10.57 -3.16 9.81
C ALA A 291 -11.60 -4.17 9.26
N ASN A 292 -12.64 -3.69 8.57
CA ASN A 292 -13.62 -4.50 7.85
C ASN A 292 -13.60 -4.24 6.33
N SER A 293 -12.42 -3.98 5.78
CA SER A 293 -12.23 -3.78 4.33
C SER A 293 -10.96 -4.48 3.83
N SER A 294 -10.72 -4.43 2.51
CA SER A 294 -9.48 -4.92 1.89
C SER A 294 -8.24 -4.08 2.24
N THR A 295 -8.43 -2.88 2.80
CA THR A 295 -7.35 -1.97 3.22
C THR A 295 -7.51 -1.59 4.68
N LEU A 296 -6.59 -2.03 5.54
CA LEU A 296 -6.45 -1.52 6.90
C LEU A 296 -5.58 -0.26 6.89
N ILE A 297 -5.95 0.77 7.65
CA ILE A 297 -5.16 1.98 7.85
C ILE A 297 -5.00 2.21 9.35
N ILE A 298 -3.76 2.33 9.80
CA ILE A 298 -3.42 2.73 11.16
C ILE A 298 -2.68 4.05 11.05
N THR A 299 -3.30 5.13 11.53
CA THR A 299 -2.70 6.47 11.59
C THR A 299 -2.00 6.68 12.92
N ASN A 300 -1.05 7.64 12.98
CA ASN A 300 -0.35 7.96 14.22
C ASN A 300 0.13 6.70 14.97
N THR A 301 0.82 5.79 14.27
CA THR A 301 1.17 4.47 14.80
C THR A 301 1.87 4.57 16.16
N LEU A 302 1.58 3.64 17.05
CA LEU A 302 2.28 3.47 18.33
C LEU A 302 3.23 2.28 18.21
N ALA A 303 4.24 2.21 19.09
CA ALA A 303 5.14 1.05 19.12
C ALA A 303 4.38 -0.29 19.25
N ALA A 304 3.26 -0.32 19.99
CA ALA A 304 2.41 -1.51 20.13
C ALA A 304 1.73 -1.96 18.83
N ASP A 305 1.67 -1.10 17.79
CA ASP A 305 1.16 -1.47 16.47
C ASP A 305 2.21 -2.24 15.64
N ALA A 306 3.47 -2.30 16.08
CA ALA A 306 4.52 -3.09 15.45
C ALA A 306 4.32 -4.58 15.74
N THR A 307 3.46 -5.22 14.96
CA THR A 307 3.06 -6.62 15.17
C THR A 307 2.61 -7.29 13.87
N ASP A 308 2.27 -8.57 13.96
CA ASP A 308 1.67 -9.33 12.87
C ASP A 308 0.19 -9.00 12.73
N TYR A 309 -0.21 -8.74 11.48
CA TYR A 309 -1.59 -8.59 11.07
C TYR A 309 -1.95 -9.67 10.05
N ARG A 310 -3.20 -10.10 10.05
CA ARG A 310 -3.75 -10.96 9.00
C ARG A 310 -5.18 -10.57 8.70
N LEU A 311 -5.64 -10.94 7.52
CA LEU A 311 -7.01 -10.75 7.10
C LEU A 311 -7.75 -12.09 7.12
N VAL A 312 -8.91 -12.12 7.76
CA VAL A 312 -9.88 -13.22 7.65
C VAL A 312 -11.07 -12.72 6.84
N VAL A 313 -11.47 -13.50 5.84
CA VAL A 313 -12.62 -13.20 4.99
C VAL A 313 -13.62 -14.35 5.01
N THR A 314 -14.90 -14.02 5.09
CA THR A 314 -15.98 -15.01 5.25
C THR A 314 -17.19 -14.66 4.37
N ASN A 315 -17.82 -15.67 3.79
CA ASN A 315 -19.16 -15.60 3.23
C ASN A 315 -19.94 -16.89 3.54
N VAL A 316 -21.15 -17.03 3.01
CA VAL A 316 -22.01 -18.21 3.26
C VAL A 316 -21.42 -19.52 2.75
N ALA A 317 -20.50 -19.48 1.79
CA ALA A 317 -19.82 -20.67 1.28
C ALA A 317 -18.63 -21.10 2.17
N GLY A 318 -18.09 -20.19 3.00
CA GLY A 318 -17.03 -20.49 3.97
C GLY A 318 -16.09 -19.31 4.22
N SER A 319 -14.87 -19.60 4.70
CA SER A 319 -13.86 -18.60 5.01
C SER A 319 -12.48 -18.92 4.42
N ALA A 320 -11.66 -17.88 4.29
CA ALA A 320 -10.23 -17.94 4.03
C ALA A 320 -9.46 -16.97 4.93
N THR A 321 -8.21 -17.32 5.22
CA THR A 321 -7.31 -16.56 6.09
C THR A 321 -6.02 -16.32 5.34
N SER A 322 -5.53 -15.09 5.33
CA SER A 322 -4.26 -14.74 4.69
C SER A 322 -3.04 -15.24 5.47
N ALA A 323 -1.87 -15.21 4.84
CA ALA A 323 -0.60 -15.16 5.56
C ALA A 323 -0.54 -13.92 6.45
N SER A 324 0.40 -13.94 7.40
CA SER A 324 0.63 -12.80 8.30
C SER A 324 1.56 -11.79 7.64
N ALA A 325 1.26 -10.51 7.79
CA ALA A 325 2.16 -9.41 7.45
C ALA A 325 2.61 -8.70 8.72
N THR A 326 3.92 -8.63 8.92
CA THR A 326 4.52 -7.98 10.08
C THR A 326 4.73 -6.50 9.79
N VAL A 327 4.10 -5.63 10.59
CA VAL A 327 4.40 -4.21 10.60
C VAL A 327 5.62 -3.98 11.47
N ASN A 328 6.69 -3.44 10.89
CA ASN A 328 7.86 -3.00 11.62
C ASN A 328 7.81 -1.48 11.75
N LEU A 329 7.92 -0.98 12.98
CA LEU A 329 7.96 0.45 13.25
C LEU A 329 9.32 0.83 13.83
N THR A 330 9.98 1.77 13.16
CA THR A 330 11.22 2.35 13.69
C THR A 330 10.86 3.49 14.64
N PRO A 331 11.45 3.56 15.84
CA PRO A 331 11.33 4.75 16.68
C PRO A 331 12.18 5.86 16.08
N VAL A 332 11.53 6.80 15.42
CA VAL A 332 12.02 8.15 15.13
C VAL A 332 10.77 9.03 15.01
N PRO A 333 10.71 10.21 15.64
CA PRO A 333 9.63 11.16 15.38
C PRO A 333 9.76 11.72 13.95
N ASN A 334 8.66 11.99 13.24
CA ASN A 334 8.70 12.71 11.96
C ASN A 334 7.95 14.06 12.04
N ASN A 335 8.36 15.01 11.19
CA ASN A 335 8.01 16.46 11.11
C ASN A 335 9.07 17.46 11.65
N GLY A 336 10.33 17.03 11.83
CA GLY A 336 11.41 17.93 12.20
C GLY A 336 12.18 18.54 11.01
N ILE A 337 12.87 19.65 11.26
CA ILE A 337 13.75 20.36 10.31
C ILE A 337 14.97 19.48 9.95
N TRP A 338 15.56 18.82 10.94
CA TRP A 338 16.67 17.87 10.78
C TRP A 338 16.73 16.91 11.96
N THR A 339 17.41 15.77 11.79
CA THR A 339 17.65 14.78 12.84
C THR A 339 19.14 14.45 12.95
N VAL A 340 19.60 14.30 14.19
CA VAL A 340 20.98 13.96 14.54
C VAL A 340 21.00 12.70 15.40
N ASN A 341 21.83 11.73 15.02
CA ASN A 341 21.90 10.42 15.66
C ASN A 341 23.17 10.28 16.51
N PHE A 342 23.06 9.53 17.61
CA PHE A 342 24.13 9.24 18.57
C PHE A 342 24.09 7.76 18.96
N ALA A 343 25.22 7.07 18.90
CA ALA A 343 25.34 5.66 19.32
C ALA A 343 26.61 5.43 20.15
N ILE A 344 26.49 4.62 21.20
CA ILE A 344 27.64 4.11 21.94
C ILE A 344 28.04 2.78 21.30
N VAL A 345 29.29 2.67 20.85
CA VAL A 345 29.88 1.38 20.46
C VAL A 345 31.26 1.23 21.09
N SER A 346 31.71 -0.01 21.26
CA SER A 346 33.09 -0.33 21.63
C SER A 346 33.81 -1.04 20.48
N ALA A 347 35.03 -0.60 20.15
CA ALA A 347 35.84 -1.20 19.08
C ALA A 347 36.70 -2.40 19.54
N ASN A 348 36.80 -2.66 20.85
CA ASN A 348 37.63 -3.74 21.38
C ASN A 348 37.32 -3.99 22.85
N ASN A 349 36.33 -4.85 23.14
CA ASN A 349 36.16 -5.70 24.35
C ASN A 349 36.79 -5.24 25.69
N GLY A 350 36.81 -3.94 25.95
CA GLY A 350 37.51 -3.29 27.04
C GLY A 350 36.91 -1.91 27.23
N ALA A 351 36.27 -1.71 28.38
CA ALA A 351 35.68 -0.46 28.78
C ALA A 351 36.72 0.68 28.72
N PRO A 352 36.48 1.80 28.02
CA PRO A 352 37.31 2.97 28.21
C PRO A 352 37.17 3.45 29.66
N THR A 353 38.30 3.71 30.32
CA THR A 353 38.36 4.24 31.69
C THR A 353 38.09 5.75 31.76
N THR A 354 37.65 6.35 30.65
CA THR A 354 37.36 7.78 30.53
C THR A 354 35.88 8.00 30.18
N PRO A 355 35.26 9.10 30.65
CA PRO A 355 33.90 9.47 30.27
C PRO A 355 33.73 9.55 28.74
N TYR A 356 32.57 9.11 28.25
CA TYR A 356 32.24 9.14 26.83
C TYR A 356 32.06 10.57 26.31
N SER A 357 32.56 10.86 25.11
CA SER A 357 32.34 12.12 24.41
C SER A 357 32.30 11.88 22.90
N GLY A 358 31.24 12.36 22.24
CA GLY A 358 30.99 12.09 20.83
C GLY A 358 30.35 13.26 20.09
N ARG A 359 30.33 13.20 18.75
CA ARG A 359 29.68 14.19 17.88
C ARG A 359 28.48 13.59 17.18
N GLY A 360 27.40 14.36 17.06
CA GLY A 360 26.22 13.95 16.31
C GLY A 360 26.40 14.05 14.79
N ILE A 361 25.77 13.14 14.05
CA ILE A 361 25.76 13.10 12.58
C ILE A 361 24.33 13.30 12.07
N LEU A 362 24.15 14.11 11.02
CA LEU A 362 22.87 14.27 10.34
C LEU A 362 22.44 12.95 9.71
N GLY A 363 21.20 12.53 9.93
CA GLY A 363 20.70 11.29 9.34
C GLY A 363 19.17 11.23 9.33
N MET A 364 18.61 10.69 8.25
CA MET A 364 17.17 10.52 8.06
C MET A 364 16.67 9.10 8.40
N GLY A 365 17.51 8.23 8.98
CA GLY A 365 17.28 6.79 9.05
C GLY A 365 17.98 6.04 10.19
N THR A 366 18.14 4.72 10.04
CA THR A 366 18.75 3.77 10.98
C THR A 366 20.29 3.79 10.96
N TYR A 367 20.91 4.90 10.58
CA TYR A 367 22.36 5.03 10.61
C TYR A 367 22.79 5.43 12.02
N TRP A 368 23.34 4.45 12.75
CA TRP A 368 23.90 4.60 14.08
C TRP A 368 25.42 4.65 13.93
N ASN A 369 26.06 5.78 14.23
CA ASN A 369 27.52 5.84 14.19
C ASN A 369 28.11 5.85 15.59
N ALA A 370 28.97 4.86 15.79
CA ALA A 370 30.01 4.73 16.78
C ALA A 370 30.74 6.03 17.13
N LEU A 371 30.64 6.54 18.36
CA LEU A 371 31.43 7.70 18.80
C LEU A 371 32.66 7.27 19.65
N LYS A 372 33.80 7.93 19.40
CA LYS A 372 35.19 7.58 19.77
C LYS A 372 35.59 7.80 21.24
N GLY A 373 36.48 6.92 21.75
CA GLY A 373 37.53 7.20 22.76
C GLY A 373 38.27 5.90 23.18
N GLY A 374 39.60 5.71 23.10
CA GLY A 374 40.73 6.52 22.66
C GLY A 374 41.93 5.63 22.22
N GLN A 375 42.88 6.24 21.52
CA GLN A 375 44.00 5.69 20.72
C GLN A 375 43.60 4.83 19.50
N PHE A 376 44.29 5.08 18.37
CA PHE A 376 44.06 4.60 17.00
C PHE A 376 43.10 5.41 16.12
N VAL A 377 43.61 5.72 14.91
CA VAL A 377 42.92 6.34 13.78
C VAL A 377 42.09 5.24 13.14
N ASN A 378 40.77 5.41 13.01
CA ASN A 378 39.96 4.48 12.23
C ASN A 378 39.95 4.93 10.78
N THR A 379 40.48 4.09 9.89
CA THR A 379 40.58 4.33 8.45
C THR A 379 39.40 3.80 7.65
N THR A 380 38.35 3.22 8.26
CA THR A 380 37.10 2.86 7.57
C THR A 380 35.92 2.67 8.51
N SER A 381 35.03 3.67 8.57
CA SER A 381 33.57 3.53 8.74
C SER A 381 32.92 4.84 8.25
N LEU A 382 32.56 4.83 6.97
CA LEU A 382 32.13 5.93 6.10
C LEU A 382 30.79 5.46 5.49
N LEU A 383 29.71 6.21 5.22
CA LEU A 383 29.43 7.65 4.98
C LEU A 383 27.93 7.90 5.33
N ASP A 384 27.39 9.12 5.37
CA ASP A 384 27.31 10.08 4.25
C ASP A 384 27.69 11.50 4.72
N ASP A 385 28.97 11.87 4.89
CA ASP A 385 30.08 11.89 3.93
C ASP A 385 31.44 11.62 4.61
N GLY A 386 31.41 11.15 5.86
CA GLY A 386 32.60 10.85 6.64
C GLY A 386 33.49 12.05 6.98
N SER A 387 32.99 13.27 6.81
CA SER A 387 33.79 14.50 6.94
C SER A 387 33.06 15.67 7.60
N VAL A 388 31.72 15.72 7.58
CA VAL A 388 30.94 16.88 8.08
C VAL A 388 30.21 16.56 9.38
N SER A 389 30.68 17.16 10.47
CA SER A 389 30.02 17.12 11.78
C SER A 389 28.94 18.20 11.89
N THR A 390 27.83 17.89 12.57
CA THR A 390 26.79 18.88 12.95
C THR A 390 27.30 19.96 13.92
N GLY A 391 28.44 19.74 14.56
CA GLY A 391 28.92 20.54 15.69
C GLY A 391 28.26 20.20 17.03
N ILE A 392 27.12 19.48 17.03
CA ILE A 392 26.44 19.01 18.24
C ILE A 392 27.25 17.90 18.89
N GLN A 393 27.47 18.02 20.21
CA GLN A 393 28.24 17.06 20.98
C GLN A 393 27.38 16.43 22.07
N VAL A 394 27.75 15.21 22.46
CA VAL A 394 27.20 14.53 23.63
C VAL A 394 28.35 14.05 24.50
N ALA A 395 28.27 14.26 25.81
CA ALA A 395 29.27 13.83 26.77
C ALA A 395 28.65 13.26 28.04
N ALA A 396 29.23 12.20 28.59
CA ALA A 396 28.82 11.62 29.87
C ALA A 396 29.21 12.55 31.03
N THR A 397 28.33 12.73 32.03
CA THR A 397 28.53 13.64 33.16
C THR A 397 29.04 12.97 34.44
N GLY A 398 29.27 11.65 34.45
CA GLY A 398 29.87 10.94 35.58
C GLY A 398 30.17 9.47 35.27
N GLY A 399 31.10 8.86 36.03
CA GLY A 399 31.50 7.45 35.93
C GLY A 399 32.33 7.09 34.68
N PRO A 400 33.49 6.45 34.80
CA PRO A 400 34.11 5.76 33.67
C PRO A 400 33.48 4.37 33.51
N GLY A 401 33.15 3.95 32.29
CA GLY A 401 32.82 2.56 32.01
C GLY A 401 31.79 2.32 30.91
N SER A 402 32.19 1.54 29.92
CA SER A 402 31.29 0.85 29.01
C SER A 402 31.39 -0.64 29.33
N TRP A 403 30.30 -1.33 29.66
CA TRP A 403 30.35 -2.75 30.01
C TRP A 403 29.79 -3.63 28.90
N PHE A 404 30.42 -4.77 28.67
CA PHE A 404 29.92 -5.77 27.73
C PHE A 404 28.85 -6.61 28.42
N SER A 405 27.64 -6.63 27.88
CA SER A 405 26.64 -7.61 28.25
C SER A 405 26.82 -8.82 27.32
N GLY A 406 27.32 -9.94 27.85
CA GLY A 406 27.62 -11.16 27.07
C GLY A 406 26.40 -11.98 26.66
N PHE A 407 25.26 -11.33 26.44
CA PHE A 407 23.96 -11.96 26.23
C PHE A 407 23.57 -11.98 24.74
N PRO A 408 22.81 -12.99 24.29
CA PRO A 408 22.36 -13.08 22.90
C PRO A 408 21.46 -11.89 22.56
N MET A 409 21.83 -11.16 21.50
CA MET A 409 21.13 -9.96 21.04
C MET A 409 20.06 -10.35 20.01
N ASN A 410 18.83 -9.87 20.18
CA ASN A 410 17.78 -10.03 19.16
C ASN A 410 17.45 -8.72 18.43
N ASN A 411 17.86 -7.56 18.96
CA ASN A 411 17.72 -6.25 18.29
C ASN A 411 19.06 -5.83 17.66
N ALA A 412 19.14 -5.87 16.33
CA ALA A 412 20.34 -5.59 15.55
C ALA A 412 20.81 -4.13 15.56
N LEU A 413 20.04 -3.20 16.16
CA LEU A 413 20.34 -1.77 16.19
C LEU A 413 20.92 -1.28 17.54
N LEU A 414 20.91 -2.12 18.58
CA LEU A 414 21.49 -1.81 19.88
C LEU A 414 22.72 -2.66 20.12
N ASP A 415 23.84 -1.99 20.36
CA ASP A 415 25.15 -2.59 20.62
C ASP A 415 25.20 -3.29 22.01
N PRO A 416 25.97 -4.39 22.22
CA PRO A 416 26.06 -5.12 23.50
C PRO A 416 26.72 -4.35 24.63
N TYR A 417 27.26 -3.17 24.34
CA TYR A 417 27.92 -2.32 25.29
C TYR A 417 26.99 -1.23 25.84
N VAL A 418 26.99 -1.08 27.17
CA VAL A 418 26.18 -0.08 27.89
C VAL A 418 27.07 0.88 28.67
N ASN A 419 26.70 2.16 28.75
CA ASN A 419 27.44 3.17 29.50
C ASN A 419 26.74 3.55 30.81
N TYR A 420 27.47 3.45 31.93
CA TYR A 420 26.97 3.68 33.29
C TYR A 420 27.16 5.12 33.76
N ALA A 421 26.69 6.08 32.98
CA ALA A 421 26.78 7.50 33.33
C ALA A 421 25.58 7.98 34.16
N SER A 422 25.85 8.92 35.06
CA SER A 422 24.81 9.70 35.76
C SER A 422 23.98 10.60 34.83
N GLY A 423 24.45 10.82 33.60
CA GLY A 423 23.83 11.72 32.65
C GLY A 423 24.59 11.83 31.34
N PHE A 424 23.90 12.31 30.30
CA PHE A 424 24.49 12.71 29.01
C PHE A 424 24.16 14.16 28.73
N ALA A 425 25.18 15.02 28.75
CA ALA A 425 25.10 16.42 28.41
C ALA A 425 25.21 16.60 26.90
N PHE A 426 24.18 17.17 26.30
CA PHE A 426 24.20 17.62 24.91
C PHE A 426 24.64 19.07 24.88
N THR A 427 25.60 19.40 24.02
CA THR A 427 26.14 20.75 23.85
C THR A 427 26.22 21.14 22.38
N ASN A 428 26.31 22.44 22.13
CA ASN A 428 26.20 23.07 20.80
C ASN A 428 24.89 22.71 20.08
N VAL A 429 23.84 22.38 20.83
CA VAL A 429 22.50 22.15 20.29
C VAL A 429 21.87 23.51 20.01
N PRO A 430 21.41 23.81 18.79
CA PRO A 430 20.73 25.07 18.53
C PRO A 430 19.57 25.35 19.50
N ASN A 431 19.31 26.63 19.78
CA ASN A 431 18.16 26.95 20.61
C ASN A 431 16.87 26.69 19.81
N GLY A 432 15.84 26.20 20.50
CA GLY A 432 14.59 25.84 19.86
C GLY A 432 13.85 24.72 20.57
N VAL A 433 12.98 24.05 19.83
CA VAL A 433 12.12 22.96 20.28
C VAL A 433 12.51 21.68 19.55
N TYR A 434 12.63 20.59 20.29
CA TYR A 434 13.13 19.31 19.79
C TYR A 434 12.22 18.15 20.16
N ASN A 435 12.30 17.07 19.38
CA ASN A 435 11.95 15.73 19.82
C ASN A 435 13.24 14.95 20.08
N LEU A 436 13.28 14.18 21.16
CA LEU A 436 14.42 13.36 21.54
C LEU A 436 13.96 11.93 21.74
N ALA A 437 14.47 10.99 20.95
CA ALA A 437 14.37 9.57 21.26
C ALA A 437 15.63 9.13 22.01
N VAL A 438 15.47 8.37 23.08
CA VAL A 438 16.56 7.75 23.84
C VAL A 438 16.40 6.23 23.79
N TYR A 439 17.53 5.54 23.84
CA TYR A 439 17.57 4.08 23.73
C TYR A 439 18.38 3.49 24.89
N GLY A 440 17.76 2.54 25.58
CA GLY A 440 18.32 1.82 26.74
C GLY A 440 18.72 0.39 26.40
N ILE A 441 19.08 -0.39 27.42
CA ILE A 441 19.73 -1.71 27.28
C ILE A 441 18.99 -2.71 26.39
N ASN A 442 19.83 -3.56 25.78
CA ASN A 442 19.55 -4.77 25.02
C ASN A 442 20.06 -5.96 25.86
N GLY A 443 19.18 -6.90 26.21
CA GLY A 443 19.50 -8.14 26.92
C GLY A 443 18.99 -8.22 28.35
N THR A 444 18.88 -9.45 28.88
CA THR A 444 18.54 -9.78 30.28
C THR A 444 19.62 -9.36 31.28
N ALA A 445 20.23 -8.18 31.09
CA ALA A 445 21.23 -7.65 31.99
C ALA A 445 20.58 -7.47 33.36
N ARG A 446 21.12 -8.23 34.31
CA ARG A 446 20.70 -8.23 35.68
C ARG A 446 21.89 -7.84 36.53
N ASN A 447 21.62 -7.18 37.64
CA ASN A 447 22.61 -6.98 38.68
C ASN A 447 23.17 -8.31 39.21
N SER A 448 24.21 -8.23 40.04
CA SER A 448 24.78 -9.39 40.75
C SER A 448 23.77 -10.16 41.61
N ASP A 449 22.63 -9.56 41.93
CA ASP A 449 21.49 -10.14 42.67
C ASP A 449 20.35 -10.64 41.75
N ASN A 450 20.55 -10.62 40.43
CA ASN A 450 19.62 -11.12 39.41
C ASN A 450 18.34 -10.25 39.20
N THR A 451 18.33 -8.97 39.59
CA THR A 451 17.23 -8.02 39.31
C THR A 451 17.37 -7.31 37.96
N THR A 452 16.25 -7.00 37.29
CA THR A 452 16.26 -6.33 35.97
C THR A 452 16.80 -4.90 36.08
N LEU A 453 17.83 -4.58 35.30
CA LEU A 453 18.32 -3.20 35.18
C LEU A 453 17.27 -2.30 34.51
N GLY A 454 16.95 -1.17 35.15
CA GLY A 454 16.10 -0.13 34.58
C GLY A 454 16.76 1.24 34.69
N THR A 455 16.41 2.15 33.81
CA THR A 455 16.89 3.54 33.84
C THR A 455 15.76 4.49 33.62
N GLN A 456 15.63 5.44 34.53
CA GLN A 456 14.80 6.61 34.35
C GLN A 456 15.62 7.68 33.65
N PHE A 457 15.15 8.10 32.48
CA PHE A 457 15.69 9.25 31.76
C PHE A 457 14.89 10.48 32.13
N THR A 458 15.56 11.53 32.56
CA THR A 458 14.94 12.81 32.89
C THR A 458 15.50 13.91 32.01
N VAL A 459 14.62 14.59 31.28
CA VAL A 459 14.97 15.70 30.37
C VAL A 459 14.05 16.86 30.68
N ASN A 460 14.62 18.03 31.00
CA ASN A 460 13.88 19.23 31.37
C ASN A 460 12.80 18.99 32.46
N GLY A 461 13.09 18.11 33.42
CA GLY A 461 12.18 17.75 34.52
C GLY A 461 11.08 16.74 34.16
N VAL A 462 11.02 16.27 32.91
CA VAL A 462 10.13 15.18 32.49
C VAL A 462 10.89 13.87 32.56
N SER A 463 10.34 12.87 33.26
CA SER A 463 10.97 11.56 33.46
C SER A 463 10.24 10.46 32.69
N GLN A 464 10.99 9.53 32.09
CA GLN A 464 10.47 8.31 31.50
C GLN A 464 11.34 7.12 31.89
N ASP A 465 10.67 6.06 32.33
CA ASP A 465 11.30 4.83 32.80
C ASP A 465 11.47 3.85 31.64
N LEU A 466 12.65 3.26 31.52
CA LEU A 466 12.94 2.14 30.63
C LEU A 466 13.30 0.96 31.51
N ILE A 467 12.50 -0.11 31.43
CA ILE A 467 12.74 -1.37 32.12
C ILE A 467 12.75 -2.44 31.04
N ASN A 468 13.90 -3.09 30.83
CA ASN A 468 14.00 -4.06 29.76
C ASN A 468 13.10 -5.28 30.01
N LYS A 469 12.07 -5.45 29.18
CA LYS A 469 11.10 -6.55 29.18
C LYS A 469 11.27 -7.46 27.96
N GLN A 470 11.71 -6.91 26.82
CA GLN A 470 11.99 -7.70 25.62
C GLN A 470 13.06 -7.07 24.71
N ASP A 471 13.71 -7.94 23.94
CA ASP A 471 14.90 -7.61 23.13
C ASP A 471 14.66 -7.75 21.62
N VAL A 472 13.42 -7.91 21.16
CA VAL A 472 13.11 -8.30 19.77
C VAL A 472 12.84 -7.09 18.88
N TYR A 473 12.24 -6.03 19.41
CA TYR A 473 11.92 -4.79 18.69
C TYR A 473 11.87 -3.60 19.65
N PHE A 474 11.79 -2.38 19.12
CA PHE A 474 11.72 -1.21 19.97
C PHE A 474 10.33 -0.98 20.56
N VAL A 475 10.27 -0.84 21.88
CA VAL A 475 9.04 -0.54 22.64
C VAL A 475 9.28 0.66 23.55
N SER A 476 8.36 1.62 23.52
CA SER A 476 8.41 2.79 24.40
C SER A 476 8.19 2.37 25.86
N GLY A 477 9.02 2.84 26.78
CA GLY A 477 8.99 2.45 28.20
C GLY A 477 9.65 1.11 28.51
N ASP A 478 10.31 0.51 27.52
CA ASP A 478 11.03 -0.75 27.62
C ASP A 478 12.50 -0.52 27.24
N ASN A 479 12.79 -0.44 25.95
CA ASN A 479 14.15 -0.24 25.41
C ASN A 479 14.27 1.06 24.59
N SER A 480 13.19 1.85 24.52
CA SER A 480 13.19 3.19 23.95
C SER A 480 12.25 4.13 24.71
N ALA A 481 12.46 5.44 24.60
CA ALA A 481 11.54 6.48 25.06
C ALA A 481 11.63 7.71 24.18
N VAL A 482 10.55 8.50 24.10
CA VAL A 482 10.49 9.73 23.30
C VAL A 482 10.05 10.90 24.17
N PHE A 483 10.88 11.94 24.21
CA PHE A 483 10.58 13.24 24.80
C PHE A 483 10.22 14.21 23.69
N SER A 484 9.00 14.73 23.71
CA SER A 484 8.54 15.76 22.78
C SER A 484 8.61 17.15 23.41
N ASN A 485 8.73 18.17 22.57
CA ASN A 485 8.81 19.57 23.00
C ASN A 485 9.95 19.86 23.97
N VAL A 486 11.10 19.21 23.77
CA VAL A 486 12.32 19.50 24.53
C VAL A 486 12.80 20.89 24.12
N VAL A 487 12.63 21.86 25.01
CA VAL A 487 13.10 23.23 24.80
C VAL A 487 14.59 23.34 25.14
N VAL A 488 15.36 23.94 24.23
CA VAL A 488 16.79 24.24 24.40
C VAL A 488 16.97 25.75 24.33
N THR A 489 17.45 26.38 25.40
CA THR A 489 17.61 27.84 25.48
C THR A 489 19.05 28.32 25.66
N ASN A 490 19.99 27.43 25.98
CA ASN A 490 21.39 27.75 26.29
C ASN A 490 22.37 26.87 25.52
N GLY A 491 22.04 26.50 24.28
CA GLY A 491 22.93 25.69 23.46
C GLY A 491 23.11 24.23 23.95
N SER A 492 22.38 23.82 24.99
CA SER A 492 22.63 22.59 25.72
C SER A 492 21.42 22.12 26.52
N PHE A 493 21.38 20.82 26.79
CA PHE A 493 20.45 20.19 27.73
C PHE A 493 21.08 18.93 28.32
N LEU A 494 20.53 18.43 29.42
CA LEU A 494 20.98 17.21 30.08
C LEU A 494 19.91 16.14 29.97
N ILE A 495 20.32 14.93 29.61
CA ILE A 495 19.58 13.72 29.91
C ILE A 495 20.14 13.20 31.24
N ALA A 496 19.41 13.38 32.34
CA ALA A 496 19.79 12.84 33.63
C ALA A 496 19.33 11.39 33.73
N LEU A 497 20.21 10.50 34.20
CA LEU A 497 19.94 9.07 34.29
C LEU A 497 19.86 8.69 35.77
N THR A 498 18.76 8.06 36.17
CA THR A 498 18.58 7.54 37.53
C THR A 498 18.35 6.03 37.46
N PRO A 499 19.09 5.22 38.24
CA PRO A 499 18.83 3.79 38.34
C PRO A 499 17.40 3.54 38.83
N LEU A 500 16.73 2.52 38.28
CA LEU A 500 15.42 2.07 38.76
C LEU A 500 15.55 0.74 39.50
N GLY A 501 14.92 0.64 40.67
CA GLY A 501 14.95 -0.56 41.51
C GLY A 501 16.03 -0.50 42.59
N ASP A 502 16.57 -1.67 42.95
CA ASP A 502 17.70 -1.83 43.88
C ASP A 502 19.07 -1.71 43.19
N THR A 503 19.08 -1.17 41.97
CA THR A 503 20.26 -1.07 41.13
C THR A 503 21.04 0.20 41.41
N THR A 504 22.36 0.15 41.24
CA THR A 504 23.25 1.33 41.32
C THR A 504 23.67 1.84 39.95
N GLU A 505 23.15 1.24 38.88
CA GLU A 505 23.65 1.37 37.51
C GLU A 505 22.56 1.85 36.53
N THR A 506 22.97 2.64 35.55
CA THR A 506 22.11 3.22 34.50
C THR A 506 22.58 2.80 33.11
N VAL A 507 21.67 2.63 32.18
CA VAL A 507 21.98 2.08 30.85
C VAL A 507 21.60 3.06 29.76
N PHE A 508 22.49 3.25 28.79
CA PHE A 508 22.25 4.09 27.62
C PHE A 508 23.05 3.57 26.43
N ASN A 509 22.37 3.38 25.31
CA ASN A 509 22.94 2.85 24.07
C ASN A 509 23.00 3.91 22.97
N GLY A 510 22.17 4.94 23.05
CA GLY A 510 22.17 6.01 22.07
C GLY A 510 20.98 6.95 22.21
N ALA A 511 20.92 7.90 21.28
CA ALA A 511 19.83 8.85 21.18
C ALA A 511 19.66 9.36 19.74
N GLN A 512 18.49 9.90 19.45
CA GLN A 512 18.23 10.69 18.26
C GLN A 512 17.58 12.01 18.66
N LEU A 513 18.14 13.11 18.18
CA LEU A 513 17.66 14.46 18.43
C LEU A 513 17.15 15.07 17.13
N GLN A 514 15.86 15.36 17.08
CA GLN A 514 15.21 15.99 15.94
C GLN A 514 14.81 17.42 16.27
N ALA A 515 15.27 18.40 15.48
CA ALA A 515 14.82 19.78 15.58
C ALA A 515 13.39 19.92 15.06
N VAL A 516 12.49 20.53 15.81
CA VAL A 516 11.09 20.82 15.42
C VAL A 516 10.95 22.28 14.98
N SER A 517 11.49 23.20 15.78
CA SER A 517 11.59 24.61 15.46
C SER A 517 12.89 25.16 16.03
N LEU A 518 13.57 26.04 15.31
CA LEU A 518 14.77 26.71 15.80
C LEU A 518 14.46 28.16 16.13
N ASP A 519 14.99 28.63 17.25
CA ASP A 519 14.99 30.06 17.57
C ASP A 519 15.81 30.81 16.51
N ALA A 520 15.38 32.02 16.18
CA ALA A 520 16.13 32.87 15.26
C ALA A 520 17.53 33.14 15.84
N VAL A 521 18.58 32.81 15.09
CA VAL A 521 19.95 33.18 15.46
C VAL A 521 20.07 34.70 15.41
N SER A 522 20.31 35.30 16.58
CA SER A 522 20.54 36.73 16.70
C SER A 522 22.02 37.03 16.55
N LEU A 523 22.36 37.88 15.58
CA LEU A 523 23.69 38.47 15.45
C LEU A 523 23.72 39.78 16.23
N THR A 524 24.55 39.85 17.26
CA THR A 524 24.76 41.07 18.04
C THR A 524 26.12 41.66 17.71
N THR A 525 26.20 42.98 17.74
CA THR A 525 27.44 43.71 17.46
C THR A 525 27.69 44.74 18.53
N GLN A 526 28.90 44.75 19.08
CA GLN A 526 29.36 45.77 20.02
C GLN A 526 30.64 46.40 19.48
N ARG A 527 30.65 47.73 19.36
CA ARG A 527 31.85 48.47 18.95
C ARG A 527 32.60 48.98 20.18
N ASN A 528 33.92 48.77 20.22
CA ASN A 528 34.81 49.34 21.23
C ASN A 528 36.02 49.96 20.52
N GLY A 529 36.04 51.30 20.39
CA GLY A 529 37.07 52.01 19.62
C GLY A 529 37.15 51.53 18.16
N SER A 530 38.31 51.02 17.77
CA SER A 530 38.58 50.44 16.44
C SER A 530 38.25 48.95 16.34
N GLU A 531 37.58 48.36 17.32
CA GLU A 531 37.19 46.95 17.31
C GLU A 531 35.68 46.79 17.23
N LEU A 532 35.23 45.82 16.43
CA LEU A 532 33.86 45.34 16.35
C LEU A 532 33.84 43.92 16.88
N THR A 533 33.14 43.71 17.99
CA THR A 533 32.82 42.39 18.52
C THR A 533 31.50 41.92 17.92
N ILE A 534 31.51 40.77 17.27
CA ILE A 534 30.35 40.14 16.66
C ILE A 534 30.07 38.87 17.46
N ALA A 535 28.90 38.79 18.07
CA ALA A 535 28.48 37.62 18.83
C ALA A 535 27.20 37.02 18.26
N TRP A 536 27.18 35.70 18.13
CA TRP A 536 26.02 34.91 17.76
C TRP A 536 25.92 33.69 18.67
N SER A 537 24.83 32.94 18.55
CA SER A 537 24.65 31.66 19.24
C SER A 537 25.83 30.71 18.99
N ASN A 538 26.09 29.73 19.87
CA ASN A 538 27.25 28.82 19.78
C ASN A 538 27.21 27.82 18.60
N TYR A 539 26.43 28.09 17.56
CA TYR A 539 26.25 27.26 16.36
C TYR A 539 26.11 28.13 15.11
N GLY A 540 26.46 27.56 13.96
CA GLY A 540 26.45 28.24 12.67
C GLY A 540 27.80 28.90 12.34
N THR A 541 28.01 29.12 11.03
CA THR A 541 29.27 29.63 10.50
C THR A 541 29.15 31.12 10.22
N LEU A 542 29.99 31.93 10.84
CA LEU A 542 30.12 33.35 10.50
C LEU A 542 30.64 33.46 9.05
N GLN A 543 29.91 34.18 8.22
CA GLN A 543 30.30 34.47 6.85
C GLN A 543 30.52 35.96 6.67
N THR A 544 31.43 36.30 5.76
CA THR A 544 31.71 37.68 5.38
C THR A 544 31.57 37.92 3.89
N ALA A 545 31.24 39.15 3.52
CA ALA A 545 31.23 39.62 2.14
C ALA A 545 31.59 41.11 2.10
N THR A 546 32.11 41.59 0.97
CA THR A 546 32.31 43.04 0.69
C THR A 546 31.08 43.67 0.03
N ASN A 547 30.07 42.88 -0.32
CA ASN A 547 28.79 43.30 -0.87
C ASN A 547 27.66 42.49 -0.22
N ILE A 548 26.54 43.14 0.12
CA ILE A 548 25.39 42.49 0.77
C ILE A 548 24.77 41.37 -0.10
N ALA A 549 24.92 41.43 -1.42
CA ALA A 549 24.49 40.37 -2.35
C ALA A 549 25.44 39.15 -2.36
N GLY A 550 26.59 39.21 -1.68
CA GLY A 550 27.64 38.20 -1.74
C GLY A 550 28.72 38.50 -2.80
N PRO A 551 29.62 37.55 -3.09
CA PRO A 551 29.67 36.19 -2.56
C PRO A 551 29.97 36.16 -1.05
N TRP A 552 29.27 35.28 -0.33
CA TRP A 552 29.45 35.10 1.10
C TRP A 552 30.46 33.99 1.37
N LEU A 553 31.59 34.35 1.95
CA LEU A 553 32.68 33.44 2.26
C LEU A 553 32.67 33.09 3.75
N PRO A 554 32.85 31.81 4.14
CA PRO A 554 32.99 31.45 5.54
C PRO A 554 34.26 32.05 6.13
N LEU A 555 34.17 32.61 7.34
CA LEU A 555 35.33 32.95 8.17
C LEU A 555 35.76 31.70 8.93
N THR A 556 36.63 30.91 8.31
CA THR A 556 37.14 29.66 8.88
C THR A 556 37.81 29.95 10.22
N ASN A 557 37.41 29.22 11.27
CA ASN A 557 37.87 29.36 12.67
C ASN A 557 37.33 30.58 13.46
N ALA A 558 36.37 31.33 12.93
CA ALA A 558 35.69 32.35 13.75
C ALA A 558 34.88 31.70 14.87
N VAL A 559 35.15 32.08 16.12
CA VAL A 559 34.42 31.67 17.32
C VAL A 559 33.66 32.87 17.88
N SER A 560 32.43 32.65 18.35
CA SER A 560 31.65 33.69 19.02
C SER A 560 32.17 33.85 20.47
N PRO A 561 32.44 35.08 20.95
CA PRO A 561 32.43 36.34 20.21
C PRO A 561 33.67 36.51 19.31
N PHE A 562 33.44 36.94 18.06
CA PHE A 562 34.50 37.21 17.10
C PHE A 562 34.84 38.70 17.09
N VAL A 563 36.10 39.04 17.37
CA VAL A 563 36.56 40.43 17.38
C VAL A 563 37.29 40.72 16.08
N ILE A 564 36.90 41.81 15.40
CA ILE A 564 37.59 42.30 14.21
C ILE A 564 37.96 43.77 14.38
N SER A 565 39.17 44.14 13.99
CA SER A 565 39.57 45.54 13.89
C SER A 565 38.89 46.18 12.68
N THR A 566 38.13 47.25 12.91
CA THR A 566 37.46 48.01 11.86
C THR A 566 38.51 48.65 10.96
N THR A 567 38.51 48.28 9.68
CA THR A 567 39.32 48.92 8.63
C THR A 567 38.48 49.96 7.86
N ASN A 568 39.06 50.65 6.88
CA ASN A 568 38.33 51.58 6.01
C ASN A 568 37.47 50.85 4.94
N ALA A 569 37.52 49.51 4.86
CA ALA A 569 36.73 48.73 3.92
C ALA A 569 35.37 48.37 4.52
N MET A 570 34.30 48.52 3.73
CA MET A 570 32.97 48.06 4.11
C MET A 570 32.93 46.52 4.07
N GLN A 571 32.42 45.92 5.15
CA GLN A 571 32.33 44.47 5.30
C GLN A 571 30.99 44.10 5.92
N PHE A 572 30.34 43.08 5.36
CA PHE A 572 29.07 42.54 5.82
C PHE A 572 29.31 41.21 6.51
N PHE A 573 28.50 40.92 7.51
CA PHE A 573 28.54 39.67 8.26
C PHE A 573 27.15 39.06 8.34
N ARG A 574 27.08 37.73 8.26
CA ARG A 574 25.88 36.96 8.55
C ARG A 574 26.25 35.63 9.17
N VAL A 575 25.30 34.97 9.82
CA VAL A 575 25.47 33.60 10.30
C VAL A 575 24.72 32.67 9.37
N LYS A 576 25.43 31.70 8.78
CA LYS A 576 24.80 30.61 8.05
C LYS A 576 24.52 29.47 9.03
N ILE A 577 23.25 29.16 9.22
CA ILE A 577 22.79 27.95 9.90
C ILE A 577 22.82 26.82 8.86
N GLN A 578 23.41 25.67 9.18
CA GLN A 578 23.45 24.50 8.29
C GLN A 578 22.24 23.62 8.51
#